data_AF-J6HEH1-F1
#
_entry.id   AF-J6HEH1-F1
#
_cell.length_a   1.000
_cell.length_b   1.000
_cell.length_c   1.000
_cell.angle_alpha   90.00
_cell.angle_beta   90.00
_cell.angle_gamma   90.00
#
_symmetry.space_group_name_H-M   'P 1'
#
loop_
_entity.id
_entity.type
_entity.pdbx_description
1 polymer ?
#
loop_
_entity_poly.entity_id
_entity_poly.type
_entity_poly.pdbx_seq_one_letter_code
_entity_poly.pdbx_strand_id
1 'polypeptide(L)' 'MESFFATLKKELLYRIPTYRMNKDQVKIVIFRYVFTYYNRIRIYTSNPDGLPPAAYRRLMEKNKLMAA' A
#
# COMPACT_ATOMS: atom_id res chain seq x y z
N MET A 1 -12.34 -0.59 9.01
CA MET A 1 -11.56 -0.39 7.77
C MET A 1 -10.25 0.28 8.15
N GLU A 2 -9.11 -0.31 7.77
CA GLU A 2 -7.80 0.32 7.99
C GLU A 2 -7.64 1.54 7.07
N SER A 3 -7.23 2.69 7.61
CA SER A 3 -7.01 3.91 6.82
C SER A 3 -5.62 3.92 6.20
N PHE A 4 -5.53 4.07 4.87
CA PHE A 4 -4.27 4.18 4.14
C PHE A 4 -3.31 5.22 4.76
N PHE A 5 -3.81 6.42 5.08
CA PHE A 5 -2.95 7.48 5.62
C PHE A 5 -2.50 7.18 7.05
N ALA A 6 -3.32 6.52 7.86
CA ALA A 6 -2.90 6.08 9.19
C ALA A 6 -1.76 5.05 9.10
N THR A 7 -1.91 4.08 8.19
CA THR A 7 -0.89 3.06 7.91
C THR A 7 0.39 3.66 7.35
N LEU A 8 0.31 4.51 6.32
CA LEU A 8 1.46 5.19 5.72
C LEU A 8 2.26 5.96 6.77
N LYS A 9 1.58 6.66 7.69
CA LYS A 9 2.25 7.37 8.77
C LYS A 9 2.99 6.40 9.71
N LYS A 10 2.29 5.36 10.19
CA LYS A 10 2.85 4.41 11.16
C LYS A 10 3.99 3.56 10.60
N GLU A 11 3.85 3.05 9.39
CA GLU A 11 4.80 2.14 8.76
C GLU A 11 5.98 2.86 8.10
N LEU A 12 5.79 4.09 7.62
CA LEU A 12 6.82 4.85 6.91
C LEU A 12 7.19 6.17 7.58
N LEU A 13 6.26 7.15 7.63
CA LEU A 13 6.63 8.54 7.92
C LEU A 13 7.14 8.76 9.35
N TYR A 14 6.62 8.02 10.32
CA TYR A 14 7.07 8.09 11.72
C TYR A 14 8.37 7.31 11.97
N ARG A 15 8.79 6.48 11.01
CA ARG A 15 10.00 5.65 11.12
C ARG A 15 11.24 6.32 10.53
N ILE A 16 11.08 7.43 9.81
CA ILE A 16 12.17 8.15 9.15
C ILE A 16 12.18 9.63 9.58
N PRO A 17 13.35 10.28 9.68
CA PRO A 17 13.44 11.67 10.10
C PRO A 17 13.07 12.64 8.94
N THR A 18 11.80 12.66 8.54
CA THR A 18 11.30 13.47 7.41
C THR A 18 11.60 14.97 7.54
N TYR A 19 11.69 15.48 8.77
CA TYR A 19 12.05 16.88 9.07
C TYR A 19 13.48 17.26 8.65
N ARG A 20 14.35 16.29 8.37
CA ARG A 20 15.72 16.50 7.87
C ARG A 20 15.83 16.30 6.35
N MET A 21 14.72 16.05 5.66
CA MET A 21 14.70 15.65 4.26
C MET A 21 14.07 16.72 3.38
N ASN A 22 14.54 16.81 2.13
CA ASN A 22 13.91 17.66 1.13
C ASN A 22 12.58 17.05 0.67
N LYS A 23 11.63 17.90 0.25
CA LYS A 23 10.31 17.46 -0.22
C LYS A 23 10.40 16.40 -1.31
N ASP A 24 11.34 16.52 -2.24
CA ASP A 24 11.48 15.57 -3.35
C ASP A 24 12.03 14.22 -2.91
N GLN A 25 12.90 14.18 -1.90
CA GLN A 25 13.33 12.91 -1.28
C GLN A 25 12.14 12.22 -0.60
N VAL A 26 11.32 12.97 0.14
CA VAL A 26 10.12 12.43 0.79
C VAL A 26 9.14 11.88 -0.24
N LYS A 27 8.90 12.58 -1.35
CA LYS A 27 8.05 12.09 -2.45
C LYS A 27 8.55 10.77 -3.01
N ILE A 28 9.85 10.63 -3.28
CA ILE A 28 10.46 9.40 -3.80
C ILE A 28 10.21 8.24 -2.83
N VAL A 29 10.42 8.46 -1.54
CA VAL A 29 10.24 7.44 -0.50
C VAL A 29 8.77 7.00 -0.40
N ILE A 30 7.82 7.95 -0.41
CA ILE A 30 6.38 7.63 -0.43
C ILE A 30 6.01 6.87 -1.70
N PHE A 31 6.49 7.30 -2.87
CA PHE A 31 6.20 6.64 -4.15
C PHE A 31 6.69 5.19 -4.13
N ARG A 32 7.94 4.96 -3.72
CA ARG A 32 8.49 3.61 -3.59
C ARG A 32 7.65 2.77 -2.62
N TYR A 33 7.35 3.30 -1.43
CA TYR A 33 6.51 2.61 -0.46
C TYR A 33 5.17 2.17 -1.06
N VAL A 34 4.46 3.06 -1.77
CA VAL A 34 3.15 2.74 -2.35
C VAL A 34 3.25 1.69 -3.46
N PHE A 35 4.13 1.91 -4.44
CA PHE A 35 4.17 1.08 -5.64
C PHE A 35 4.89 -0.26 -5.45
N THR A 36 5.92 -0.32 -4.61
CA THR A 36 6.70 -1.54 -4.44
C THR A 36 6.25 -2.36 -3.23
N TYR A 37 5.87 -1.71 -2.13
CA TYR A 37 5.53 -2.40 -0.89
C TYR A 37 4.01 -2.48 -0.66
N TYR A 38 3.34 -1.35 -0.46
CA TYR A 38 1.93 -1.30 -0.06
C TYR A 38 1.02 -2.05 -1.03
N ASN A 39 1.15 -1.81 -2.33
CA ASN A 39 0.28 -2.42 -3.33
C ASN A 39 0.60 -3.90 -3.62
N ARG A 40 1.87 -4.31 -3.46
CA ARG A 40 2.37 -5.58 -4.00
C ARG A 40 2.72 -6.63 -2.95
N ILE A 41 3.14 -6.21 -1.76
CA ILE A 41 3.76 -7.08 -0.76
C ILE A 41 3.01 -7.01 0.58
N ARG A 42 2.54 -5.82 0.96
CA ARG A 42 1.93 -5.60 2.27
C ARG A 42 0.75 -6.55 2.50
N ILE A 43 0.78 -7.24 3.63
CA ILE A 43 -0.34 -8.05 4.11
C ILE A 43 -1.46 -7.11 4.55
N TYR A 44 -2.66 -7.28 3.99
CA TYR A 44 -3.82 -6.46 4.31
C TYR A 44 -4.92 -7.34 4.88
N THR A 45 -5.05 -7.34 6.20
CA THR A 45 -5.94 -8.26 6.94
C THR A 45 -7.42 -8.07 6.64
N SER A 46 -7.82 -6.92 6.09
CA SER A 46 -9.21 -6.71 5.66
C SER A 46 -9.50 -7.29 4.26
N ASN A 47 -8.48 -7.70 3.49
CA ASN A 47 -8.68 -8.47 2.26
C ASN A 47 -8.68 -9.96 2.61
N PRO A 48 -9.48 -10.78 1.91
CA PRO A 48 -9.39 -12.24 1.98
C PRO A 48 -7.95 -12.71 1.82
N ASP A 49 -7.57 -13.70 2.62
CA ASP A 49 -6.22 -14.31 2.67
C ASP A 49 -5.08 -13.32 2.94
N GLY A 50 -5.40 -12.14 3.48
CA GLY A 50 -4.41 -11.08 3.74
C GLY A 50 -3.82 -10.49 2.46
N LEU A 51 -4.47 -10.69 1.30
CA LEU A 51 -3.91 -10.35 0.00
C LEU A 51 -3.53 -8.87 -0.10
N PRO A 52 -2.37 -8.55 -0.71
CA PRO A 52 -2.03 -7.17 -1.04
C PRO A 52 -3.10 -6.54 -1.95
N PRO A 53 -3.32 -5.21 -1.87
CA PRO A 53 -4.35 -4.51 -2.64
C PRO A 53 -4.35 -4.81 -4.14
N ALA A 54 -3.19 -4.89 -4.79
CA ALA A 54 -3.11 -5.19 -6.21
C ALA A 54 -3.46 -6.66 -6.53
N ALA A 55 -3.12 -7.59 -5.65
CA ALA A 55 -3.45 -9.00 -5.82
C ALA A 55 -4.96 -9.22 -5.65
N TYR A 56 -5.55 -8.61 -4.60
CA TYR A 56 -6.98 -8.66 -4.37
C TYR A 56 -7.77 -8.04 -5.54
N ARG A 57 -7.33 -6.89 -6.07
CA ARG A 57 -7.97 -6.28 -7.24
C ARG A 57 -7.95 -7.21 -8.47
N ARG A 58 -6.81 -7.86 -8.75
CA ARG A 58 -6.73 -8.83 -9.86
C ARG A 58 -7.66 -10.02 -9.66
N LEU A 59 -7.78 -10.53 -8.44
CA LEU A 59 -8.71 -11.60 -8.10
C LEU A 59 -10.15 -11.18 -8.37
N MET A 60 -10.54 -9.98 -7.93
CA MET A 60 -11.89 -9.44 -8.16
C MET A 60 -12.20 -9.28 -9.65
N GLU A 61 -11.26 -8.76 -10.44
CA GLU A 61 -11.45 -8.64 -11.89
C GLU A 61 -11.57 -10.01 -12.57
N LYS A 62 -10.75 -10.98 -12.17
CA LYS A 62 -10.86 -12.37 -12.66
C LYS A 62 -12.23 -12.97 -12.33
N ASN A 63 -12.72 -12.77 -11.11
CA ASN A 63 -14.03 -13.28 -10.70
C ASN A 63 -15.19 -12.65 -11.48
N LYS A 64 -15.11 -11.34 -11.78
CA LYS A 64 -16.09 -10.67 -12.64
C LYS A 64 -16.09 -11.24 -14.06
N LEU A 65 -14.90 -11.45 -14.64
CA LEU A 65 -14.75 -12.04 -15.98
C LEU A 65 -15.30 -13.48 -16.05
N MET A 66 -15.15 -14.27 -14.98
CA MET A 66 -15.69 -15.63 -14.91
C MET A 66 -17.20 -15.68 -14.69
N ALA A 67 -17.81 -14.60 -14.21
CA ALA A 67 -19.23 -14.50 -13.94
C ALA A 67 -20.04 -13.86 -15.09
N ALA A 68 -19.35 -13.39 -16.15
CA ALA A 68 -19.93 -12.83 -17.37
C ALA A 68 -19.99 -13.89 -18.48
#